data_AF-A0A7Y3CJ30-F1
#
_entry.id   AF-A0A7Y3CJ30-F1
#
_cell.length_a   1.000
_cell.length_b   1.000
_cell.length_c   1.000
_cell.angle_alpha   90.00
_cell.angle_beta   90.00
_cell.angle_gamma   90.00
#
_symmetry.space_group_name_H-M   'P 1'
#
loop_
_entity.id
_entity.type
_entity.pdbx_description
1 polymer ?
#
loop_
_entity_poly.entity_id
_entity_poly.type
_entity_poly.pdbx_seq_one_letter_code
_entity_poly.pdbx_strand_id
1 'polypeptide(L)'
;PRRCTGCGECLYKCPSKGAITRGFSKNNLPFYAINKEKCTDIKGKSCIICQDLCPEGAIHLDKKAEQLNTKADAIIVATGFTPFNPQSKPYGYNRFKNVITNLDLEKMLRQESRAIRPSDTSQPKNIAFFQCVGSRDAKLNHLWCSKVCCGSALRMARLIRARQPETKITFFYIDIQTFGKDFEFFYKKVKEDVRMLRSIPGDILKTKDDSLRITFADHITHETVEEIFDLVVLSIGLTPCQDAERLTKLLNIELSDTGFFQTSGKSGLTCKEGIFLAGTAMGPMSIAETIADAGNTAWQTLKYLNS
;
A
#
# COMPACT_ATOMS: atom_id res chain seq x y z
N PRO A 1 -18.42 -16.11 -10.11
CA PRO A 1 -18.10 -15.75 -8.70
C PRO A 1 -18.75 -16.68 -7.67
N ARG A 2 -20.08 -16.88 -7.71
CA ARG A 2 -20.83 -17.63 -6.67
C ARG A 2 -20.41 -19.11 -6.50
N ARG A 3 -19.91 -19.75 -7.57
CA ARG A 3 -19.41 -21.14 -7.53
C ARG A 3 -17.97 -21.28 -7.02
N CYS A 4 -17.21 -20.18 -6.88
CA CYS A 4 -15.82 -20.28 -6.46
C CYS A 4 -15.73 -20.54 -4.95
N THR A 5 -15.14 -21.67 -4.55
CA THR A 5 -14.94 -22.06 -3.14
C THR A 5 -13.68 -21.46 -2.51
N GLY A 6 -12.83 -20.79 -3.30
CA GLY A 6 -11.60 -20.20 -2.77
C GLY A 6 -10.45 -21.19 -2.54
N CYS A 7 -10.54 -22.45 -3.02
CA CYS A 7 -9.53 -23.50 -2.77
C CYS A 7 -8.10 -23.15 -3.23
N GLY A 8 -7.95 -22.43 -4.34
CA GLY A 8 -6.65 -21.95 -4.83
C GLY A 8 -5.89 -22.87 -5.78
N GLU A 9 -6.43 -24.05 -6.13
CA GLU A 9 -5.80 -24.97 -7.09
C GLU A 9 -5.44 -24.29 -8.41
N CYS A 10 -6.36 -23.48 -8.94
CA CYS A 10 -6.14 -22.71 -10.15
C CYS A 10 -4.93 -21.77 -10.04
N LEU A 11 -4.76 -21.09 -8.90
CA LEU A 11 -3.62 -20.19 -8.64
C LEU A 11 -2.30 -20.95 -8.59
N TYR A 12 -2.24 -22.06 -7.85
CA TYR A 12 -1.00 -22.80 -7.59
C TYR A 12 -0.50 -23.59 -8.79
N LYS A 13 -1.41 -24.05 -9.65
CA LYS A 13 -1.09 -24.87 -10.83
C LYS A 13 -1.02 -24.07 -12.13
N CYS A 14 -1.25 -22.76 -12.09
CA CYS A 14 -1.18 -21.93 -13.29
C CYS A 14 0.27 -21.83 -13.82
N PRO A 15 0.53 -22.19 -15.09
CA PRO A 15 1.89 -22.11 -15.66
C PRO A 15 2.35 -20.67 -15.88
N SER A 16 1.42 -19.71 -16.02
CA SER A 16 1.73 -18.30 -16.23
C SER A 16 1.72 -17.54 -14.90
N LYS A 17 2.91 -17.16 -14.43
CA LYS A 17 3.07 -16.47 -13.14
C LYS A 17 2.31 -15.14 -13.12
N GLY A 18 1.33 -15.06 -12.22
CA GLY A 18 0.49 -13.87 -12.06
C GLY A 18 -0.67 -13.75 -13.04
N ALA A 19 -0.96 -14.78 -13.84
CA ALA A 19 -2.18 -14.85 -14.65
C ALA A 19 -3.44 -15.04 -13.79
N ILE A 20 -3.31 -15.58 -12.58
CA ILE A 20 -4.39 -15.59 -11.59
C ILE A 20 -3.96 -14.72 -10.42
N THR A 21 -4.83 -13.79 -10.05
CA THR A 21 -4.65 -12.89 -8.92
C THR A 21 -5.58 -13.27 -7.80
N ARG A 22 -5.12 -13.13 -6.56
CA ARG A 22 -5.89 -13.39 -5.35
C ARG A 22 -6.19 -12.08 -4.63
N GLY A 23 -7.42 -11.91 -4.14
CA GLY A 23 -7.81 -10.81 -3.29
C GLY A 23 -7.00 -10.79 -1.98
N PHE A 24 -6.89 -9.61 -1.37
CA PHE A 24 -6.14 -9.46 -0.12
C PHE A 24 -6.93 -9.98 1.09
N SER A 25 -8.26 -9.89 1.05
CA SER A 25 -9.19 -10.41 2.06
C SER A 25 -10.00 -11.57 1.49
N LYS A 26 -10.28 -12.59 2.32
CA LYS A 26 -11.18 -13.70 1.97
C LYS A 26 -12.62 -13.23 1.69
N ASN A 27 -12.97 -12.02 2.14
CA ASN A 27 -14.28 -11.42 1.91
C ASN A 27 -14.38 -10.76 0.53
N ASN A 28 -13.29 -10.65 -0.25
CA ASN A 28 -13.35 -10.14 -1.61
C ASN A 28 -14.09 -11.15 -2.49
N LEU A 29 -15.14 -10.70 -3.18
CA LEU A 29 -15.91 -11.52 -4.12
C LEU A 29 -15.83 -10.90 -5.52
N PRO A 30 -15.20 -11.57 -6.51
CA PRO A 30 -14.55 -12.89 -6.41
C PRO A 30 -13.19 -12.84 -5.70
N PHE A 31 -12.83 -13.91 -4.96
CA PHE A 31 -11.55 -14.01 -4.26
C PHE A 31 -10.37 -14.28 -5.20
N TYR A 32 -10.62 -14.91 -6.35
CA TYR A 32 -9.66 -15.08 -7.44
C TYR A 32 -10.17 -14.40 -8.70
N ALA A 33 -9.26 -13.82 -9.47
CA ALA A 33 -9.55 -13.23 -10.78
C ALA A 33 -8.46 -13.60 -11.79
N ILE A 34 -8.82 -13.59 -13.08
CA ILE A 34 -7.89 -13.84 -14.18
C ILE A 34 -7.37 -12.50 -14.67
N ASN A 35 -6.05 -12.34 -14.69
CA ASN A 35 -5.38 -11.20 -15.30
C ASN A 35 -5.24 -11.44 -16.81
N LYS A 36 -6.04 -10.70 -17.58
CA LYS A 36 -6.08 -10.79 -19.05
C LYS A 36 -4.72 -10.51 -19.70
N GLU A 37 -3.91 -9.64 -19.13
CA GLU A 37 -2.59 -9.26 -19.66
C GLU A 37 -1.54 -10.36 -19.47
N LYS A 38 -1.78 -11.33 -18.58
CA LYS A 38 -0.82 -12.41 -18.28
C LYS A 38 -1.35 -13.80 -18.64
N CYS A 39 -2.66 -13.95 -18.77
CA CYS A 39 -3.29 -15.18 -19.19
C CYS A 39 -2.86 -15.55 -20.62
N THR A 40 -2.35 -16.76 -20.80
CA THR A 40 -1.87 -17.26 -22.09
C THR A 40 -3.03 -17.67 -23.01
N ASP A 41 -4.13 -18.17 -22.45
CA ASP A 41 -5.33 -18.52 -23.20
C ASP A 41 -5.95 -17.31 -23.89
N ILE A 42 -6.15 -16.23 -23.13
CA ILE A 42 -6.68 -14.95 -23.64
C ILE A 42 -5.74 -14.33 -24.68
N LYS A 43 -4.44 -14.69 -24.64
CA LYS A 43 -3.44 -14.31 -25.65
C LYS A 43 -3.38 -15.28 -26.85
N GLY A 44 -4.33 -16.19 -26.99
CA GLY A 44 -4.45 -17.10 -28.12
C GLY A 44 -3.59 -18.37 -28.03
N LYS A 45 -3.10 -18.73 -26.84
CA LYS A 45 -2.30 -19.96 -26.63
C LYS A 45 -3.11 -21.15 -26.07
N SER A 46 -4.44 -21.10 -26.13
CA SER A 46 -5.38 -22.20 -25.80
C SER A 46 -5.04 -22.97 -24.51
N CYS A 47 -4.95 -22.27 -23.38
CA CYS A 47 -4.50 -22.84 -22.10
C CYS A 47 -5.66 -22.93 -21.09
N ILE A 48 -6.23 -24.12 -20.94
CA ILE A 48 -7.43 -24.36 -20.11
C ILE A 48 -7.17 -25.02 -18.74
N ILE A 49 -5.91 -25.23 -18.36
CA ILE A 49 -5.51 -25.97 -17.14
C ILE A 49 -6.28 -25.52 -15.89
N CYS A 50 -6.47 -24.21 -15.71
CA CYS A 50 -7.19 -23.69 -14.55
C CYS A 50 -8.68 -24.08 -14.53
N GLN A 51 -9.32 -24.21 -15.70
CA GLN A 51 -10.71 -24.66 -15.84
C GLN A 51 -10.82 -26.15 -15.48
N ASP A 52 -9.94 -26.99 -16.02
CA ASP A 52 -9.94 -28.44 -15.76
C ASP A 52 -9.72 -28.77 -14.27
N LEU A 53 -8.88 -27.99 -13.60
CA LEU A 53 -8.58 -28.17 -12.18
C LEU A 53 -9.66 -27.60 -11.24
N CYS A 54 -10.63 -26.85 -11.74
CA CYS A 54 -11.63 -26.21 -10.90
C CYS A 54 -12.76 -27.20 -10.59
N PRO A 55 -12.88 -27.74 -9.36
CA PRO A 55 -13.88 -28.76 -9.04
C PRO A 55 -15.33 -28.25 -9.21
N GLU A 56 -15.52 -26.93 -9.05
CA GLU A 56 -16.83 -26.28 -9.11
C GLU A 56 -17.18 -25.74 -10.52
N GLY A 57 -16.28 -25.91 -11.50
CA GLY A 57 -16.45 -25.34 -12.84
C GLY A 57 -16.68 -23.83 -12.83
N ALA A 58 -16.02 -23.11 -11.92
CA ALA A 58 -16.29 -21.69 -11.66
C ALA A 58 -15.58 -20.72 -12.60
N ILE A 59 -14.69 -21.22 -13.47
CA ILE A 59 -13.79 -20.42 -14.32
C ILE A 59 -14.28 -20.42 -15.77
N HIS A 60 -14.60 -19.22 -16.27
CA HIS A 60 -15.03 -18.98 -17.64
C HIS A 60 -14.09 -17.95 -18.28
N LEU A 61 -13.18 -18.40 -19.16
CA LEU A 61 -12.17 -17.56 -19.81
C LEU A 61 -12.76 -16.69 -20.92
N ASP A 62 -13.87 -17.13 -21.50
CA ASP A 62 -14.65 -16.49 -22.56
C ASP A 62 -15.72 -15.51 -22.04
N LYS A 63 -15.88 -15.41 -20.71
CA LYS A 63 -16.92 -14.57 -20.12
C LYS A 63 -16.71 -13.10 -20.50
N LYS A 64 -17.67 -12.56 -21.26
CA LYS A 64 -17.68 -11.15 -21.67
C LYS A 64 -18.09 -10.24 -20.50
N ALA A 65 -17.64 -8.99 -20.58
CA ALA A 65 -18.10 -7.96 -19.66
C ALA A 65 -19.61 -7.75 -19.85
N GLU A 66 -20.34 -7.65 -18.75
CA GLU A 66 -21.76 -7.38 -18.73
C GLU A 66 -21.98 -5.94 -18.27
N GLN A 67 -22.82 -5.21 -18.99
CA GLN A 67 -23.28 -3.89 -18.54
C GLN A 67 -24.60 -4.07 -17.80
N LEU A 68 -24.64 -3.60 -16.56
CA LEU A 68 -25.83 -3.61 -15.73
C LEU A 68 -26.29 -2.16 -15.54
N ASN A 69 -27.55 -1.89 -15.85
CA ASN A 69 -28.17 -0.61 -15.57
C ASN A 69 -28.88 -0.70 -14.23
N THR A 70 -28.51 0.18 -13.29
CA THR A 70 -29.08 0.23 -11.94
C THR A 70 -29.55 1.65 -11.65
N LYS A 71 -30.79 1.79 -11.16
CA LYS A 71 -31.27 3.05 -10.61
C LYS A 71 -30.78 3.15 -9.17
N ALA A 72 -30.18 4.28 -8.80
CA ALA A 72 -29.71 4.55 -7.46
C ALA A 72 -29.97 6.02 -7.14
N ASP A 73 -30.54 6.28 -5.97
CA ASP A 73 -30.85 7.64 -5.50
C ASP A 73 -29.63 8.30 -4.85
N ALA A 74 -28.65 7.49 -4.41
CA ALA A 74 -27.40 7.96 -3.83
C ALA A 74 -26.18 7.11 -4.27
N ILE A 75 -25.01 7.74 -4.29
CA ILE A 75 -23.71 7.14 -4.64
C ILE A 75 -22.71 7.41 -3.52
N ILE A 76 -21.96 6.39 -3.09
CA ILE A 76 -20.83 6.53 -2.16
C ILE A 76 -19.53 6.23 -2.91
N VAL A 77 -18.63 7.21 -2.98
CA VAL A 77 -17.29 7.08 -3.53
C VAL A 77 -16.33 6.66 -2.42
N ALA A 78 -16.06 5.36 -2.36
CA ALA A 78 -15.12 4.73 -1.42
C ALA A 78 -13.94 4.07 -2.14
N THR A 79 -13.39 4.74 -3.15
CA THR A 79 -12.39 4.18 -4.08
C THR A 79 -10.98 4.04 -3.48
N GLY A 80 -10.81 4.48 -2.24
CA GLY A 80 -9.58 4.35 -1.49
C GLY A 80 -8.44 5.20 -2.04
N PHE A 81 -7.22 4.68 -1.95
CA PHE A 81 -5.97 5.34 -2.32
C PHE A 81 -5.14 4.47 -3.27
N THR A 82 -4.11 5.07 -3.86
CA THR A 82 -3.04 4.34 -4.57
C THR A 82 -1.72 4.46 -3.79
N PRO A 83 -0.97 3.37 -3.56
CA PRO A 83 0.36 3.48 -2.96
C PRO A 83 1.30 4.27 -3.86
N PHE A 84 2.09 5.17 -3.29
CA PHE A 84 3.07 5.93 -4.06
C PHE A 84 4.12 5.01 -4.72
N ASN A 85 4.40 5.20 -6.01
CA ASN A 85 5.48 4.51 -6.69
C ASN A 85 6.79 5.29 -6.55
N PRO A 86 7.80 4.78 -5.80
CA PRO A 86 9.02 5.52 -5.54
C PRO A 86 10.10 5.38 -6.63
N GLN A 87 9.77 4.81 -7.79
CA GLN A 87 10.74 4.65 -8.88
C GLN A 87 11.35 5.98 -9.36
N SER A 88 10.61 7.09 -9.25
CA SER A 88 11.11 8.43 -9.57
C SER A 88 12.00 9.05 -8.48
N LYS A 89 12.09 8.44 -7.30
CA LYS A 89 12.91 8.92 -6.19
C LYS A 89 14.37 8.44 -6.34
N PRO A 90 15.35 9.20 -5.85
CA PRO A 90 16.77 8.84 -5.93
C PRO A 90 17.17 7.68 -5.02
N TYR A 91 16.22 6.89 -4.52
CA TYR A 91 16.48 5.80 -3.58
C TYR A 91 16.73 4.44 -4.26
N GLY A 92 16.65 4.37 -5.59
CA GLY A 92 17.03 3.17 -6.33
C GLY A 92 16.02 2.02 -6.28
N TYR A 93 14.74 2.29 -6.00
CA TYR A 93 13.68 1.29 -6.15
C TYR A 93 13.62 0.76 -7.60
N ASN A 94 13.48 -0.56 -7.77
CA ASN A 94 13.62 -1.29 -9.05
C ASN A 94 15.00 -1.20 -9.74
N ARG A 95 15.96 -0.44 -9.22
CA ARG A 95 17.36 -0.40 -9.70
C ARG A 95 18.27 -1.27 -8.83
N PHE A 96 18.06 -1.23 -7.52
CA PHE A 96 18.81 -2.02 -6.54
C PHE A 96 17.89 -3.09 -5.97
N LYS A 97 18.30 -4.36 -6.07
CA LYS A 97 17.48 -5.51 -5.63
C LYS A 97 17.07 -5.43 -4.17
N ASN A 98 17.95 -4.87 -3.32
CA ASN A 98 17.75 -4.75 -1.87
C ASN A 98 17.10 -3.43 -1.45
N VAL A 99 16.49 -2.68 -2.38
CA VAL A 99 15.59 -1.55 -2.07
C VAL A 99 14.17 -2.00 -2.34
N ILE A 100 13.36 -2.09 -1.29
CA ILE A 100 11.97 -2.55 -1.34
C ILE A 100 11.03 -1.52 -0.73
N THR A 101 9.73 -1.60 -1.04
CA THR A 101 8.72 -0.80 -0.32
C THR A 101 8.30 -1.49 0.98
N ASN A 102 7.64 -0.74 1.88
CA ASN A 102 7.00 -1.32 3.05
C ASN A 102 5.89 -2.33 2.68
N LEU A 103 5.24 -2.20 1.52
CA LEU A 103 4.27 -3.19 1.05
C LEU A 103 4.94 -4.49 0.59
N ASP A 104 6.10 -4.38 -0.05
CA ASP A 104 6.93 -5.55 -0.40
C ASP A 104 7.41 -6.27 0.85
N LEU A 105 7.85 -5.52 1.87
CA LEU A 105 8.24 -6.07 3.16
C LEU A 105 7.05 -6.72 3.88
N GLU A 106 5.88 -6.10 3.91
CA GLU A 106 4.68 -6.68 4.53
C GLU A 106 4.32 -8.02 3.86
N LYS A 107 4.36 -8.07 2.53
CA LYS A 107 4.15 -9.30 1.77
C LYS A 107 5.22 -10.35 2.10
N MET A 108 6.49 -9.95 2.16
CA MET A 108 7.62 -10.82 2.52
C MET A 108 7.44 -11.40 3.92
N LEU A 109 7.14 -10.57 4.93
CA LEU A 109 6.91 -11.01 6.32
C LEU A 109 5.69 -11.92 6.44
N ARG A 110 4.67 -11.75 5.60
CA ARG A 110 3.51 -12.65 5.57
C ARG A 110 3.82 -14.02 4.96
N GLN A 111 4.72 -14.07 3.97
CA GLN A 111 5.05 -15.30 3.23
C GLN A 111 6.19 -16.08 3.90
N GLU A 112 7.27 -15.39 4.22
CA GLU A 112 8.51 -15.98 4.73
C GLU A 112 8.60 -15.95 6.26
N SER A 113 7.69 -15.22 6.91
CA SER A 113 7.75 -14.94 8.36
C SER A 113 9.01 -14.23 8.84
N ARG A 114 9.92 -13.81 7.97
CA ARG A 114 11.17 -13.11 8.29
C ARG A 114 11.56 -12.14 7.17
N ALA A 115 12.41 -11.17 7.48
CA ALA A 115 13.02 -10.31 6.48
C ALA A 115 14.21 -11.05 5.81
N ILE A 116 14.28 -10.94 4.49
CA ILE A 116 15.36 -11.49 3.66
C ILE A 116 15.84 -10.44 2.67
N ARG A 117 17.09 -10.54 2.22
CA ARG A 117 17.62 -9.76 1.10
C ARG A 117 17.06 -10.33 -0.21
N PRO A 118 16.34 -9.55 -1.04
CA PRO A 118 15.86 -10.06 -2.32
C PRO A 118 16.98 -10.48 -3.30
N SER A 119 18.21 -9.96 -3.13
CA SER A 119 19.34 -10.31 -4.00
C SER A 119 19.78 -11.76 -3.89
N ASP A 120 19.79 -12.33 -2.67
CA ASP A 120 20.40 -13.62 -2.36
C ASP A 120 19.64 -14.46 -1.32
N THR A 121 18.48 -13.99 -0.86
CA THR A 121 17.61 -14.59 0.16
C THR A 121 18.22 -14.73 1.57
N SER A 122 19.42 -14.20 1.78
CA SER A 122 20.09 -14.24 3.08
C SER A 122 19.43 -13.25 4.06
N GLN A 123 19.70 -13.45 5.34
CA GLN A 123 19.17 -12.58 6.39
C GLN A 123 19.93 -11.25 6.44
N PRO A 124 19.24 -10.09 6.37
CA PRO A 124 19.88 -8.79 6.54
C PRO A 124 20.32 -8.60 8.01
N LYS A 125 21.58 -8.20 8.21
CA LYS A 125 22.10 -7.79 9.53
C LYS A 125 21.72 -6.35 9.85
N ASN A 126 21.69 -5.47 8.85
CA ASN A 126 21.30 -4.06 8.99
C ASN A 126 20.17 -3.69 8.03
N ILE A 127 19.05 -3.19 8.54
CA ILE A 127 17.91 -2.69 7.76
C ILE A 127 17.72 -1.19 7.98
N ALA A 128 17.62 -0.42 6.91
CA ALA A 128 17.25 0.99 6.97
C ALA A 128 15.79 1.20 6.54
N PHE A 129 14.99 1.87 7.36
CA PHE A 129 13.65 2.34 7.01
C PHE A 129 13.70 3.82 6.65
N PHE A 130 13.25 4.17 5.44
CA PHE A 130 13.14 5.55 5.01
C PHE A 130 11.70 6.01 5.17
N GLN A 131 11.46 7.01 6.01
CA GLN A 131 10.14 7.58 6.22
C GLN A 131 9.79 8.64 5.17
N CYS A 132 8.50 8.95 5.05
CA CYS A 132 7.97 10.02 4.21
C CYS A 132 8.30 9.87 2.70
N VAL A 133 8.44 8.64 2.19
CA VAL A 133 8.75 8.44 0.76
C VAL A 133 7.49 8.73 -0.07
N GLY A 134 7.47 9.86 -0.77
CA GLY A 134 6.32 10.30 -1.55
C GLY A 134 5.26 11.06 -0.75
N SER A 135 5.60 11.52 0.46
CA SER A 135 4.76 12.37 1.33
C SER A 135 5.63 13.48 1.91
N ARG A 136 5.03 14.62 2.27
CA ARG A 136 5.77 15.81 2.74
C ARG A 136 6.92 16.17 1.79
N ASP A 137 6.64 16.09 0.48
CA ASP A 137 7.62 16.27 -0.58
C ASP A 137 7.17 17.39 -1.53
N ALA A 138 7.80 18.56 -1.38
CA ALA A 138 7.47 19.74 -2.18
C ALA A 138 7.79 19.55 -3.67
N LYS A 139 8.80 18.74 -4.02
CA LYS A 139 9.15 18.50 -5.44
C LYS A 139 8.04 17.75 -6.17
N LEU A 140 7.26 16.94 -5.45
CA LEU A 140 6.12 16.21 -5.97
C LEU A 140 4.79 16.96 -5.79
N ASN A 141 4.80 18.13 -5.16
CA ASN A 141 3.60 18.79 -4.63
C ASN A 141 2.77 17.88 -3.69
N HIS A 142 3.44 16.92 -3.01
CA HIS A 142 2.81 16.03 -2.05
C HIS A 142 2.98 16.59 -0.64
N LEU A 143 2.30 17.69 -0.34
CA LEU A 143 2.48 18.45 0.91
C LEU A 143 1.72 17.87 2.11
N TRP A 144 1.11 16.70 1.98
CA TRP A 144 0.41 16.01 3.06
C TRP A 144 1.28 14.96 3.77
N CYS A 145 0.91 14.61 5.00
CA CYS A 145 1.39 13.42 5.68
C CYS A 145 0.48 12.23 5.35
N SER A 146 1.05 11.08 5.01
CA SER A 146 0.26 9.87 4.74
C SER A 146 -0.26 9.14 5.99
N LYS A 147 -0.04 9.71 7.20
CA LYS A 147 -0.50 9.27 8.53
C LYS A 147 -0.08 7.87 9.01
N VAL A 148 -0.09 6.87 8.14
CA VAL A 148 0.06 5.45 8.49
C VAL A 148 1.49 4.92 8.38
N CYS A 149 2.38 5.61 7.64
CA CYS A 149 3.72 5.11 7.31
C CYS A 149 4.61 4.90 8.55
N CYS A 150 4.61 5.82 9.51
CA CYS A 150 5.40 5.68 10.75
C CYS A 150 4.93 4.46 11.56
N GLY A 151 3.61 4.30 11.71
CA GLY A 151 3.01 3.22 12.46
C GLY A 151 3.24 1.84 11.85
N SER A 152 3.00 1.72 10.55
CA SER A 152 3.22 0.45 9.83
C SER A 152 4.69 0.04 9.88
N ALA A 153 5.61 0.97 9.68
CA ALA A 153 7.04 0.72 9.73
C ALA A 153 7.50 0.26 11.13
N LEU A 154 7.07 0.93 12.20
CA LEU A 154 7.37 0.52 13.58
C LEU A 154 6.80 -0.86 13.92
N ARG A 155 5.59 -1.20 13.43
CA ARG A 155 5.00 -2.54 13.60
C ARG A 155 5.82 -3.62 12.90
N MET A 156 6.26 -3.38 11.67
CA MET A 156 7.12 -4.33 10.96
C MET A 156 8.49 -4.46 11.63
N ALA A 157 9.08 -3.35 12.08
CA ALA A 157 10.36 -3.38 12.80
C ALA A 157 10.27 -4.21 14.08
N ARG A 158 9.22 -4.01 14.90
CA ARG A 158 8.98 -4.83 16.09
C ARG A 158 8.85 -6.33 15.75
N LEU A 159 8.14 -6.67 14.67
CA LEU A 159 8.00 -8.06 14.24
C LEU A 159 9.34 -8.66 13.81
N ILE A 160 10.16 -7.90 13.08
CA ILE A 160 11.51 -8.33 12.68
C ILE A 160 12.38 -8.53 13.92
N ARG A 161 12.45 -7.56 14.84
CA ARG A 161 13.23 -7.68 16.08
C ARG A 161 12.84 -8.88 16.92
N ALA A 162 11.54 -9.21 16.97
CA ALA A 162 11.04 -10.37 17.71
C ALA A 162 11.44 -11.72 17.08
N ARG A 163 11.63 -11.78 15.75
CA ARG A 163 11.94 -13.02 15.02
C ARG A 163 13.40 -13.14 14.60
N GLN A 164 14.11 -12.02 14.52
CA GLN A 164 15.49 -11.84 14.05
C GLN A 164 16.19 -10.84 15.00
N PRO A 165 16.44 -11.22 16.28
CA PRO A 165 16.97 -10.34 17.32
C PRO A 165 18.40 -9.83 17.07
N GLU A 166 19.11 -10.39 16.10
CA GLU A 166 20.42 -9.95 15.62
C GLU A 166 20.35 -8.87 14.54
N THR A 167 19.19 -8.70 13.89
CA THR A 167 19.00 -7.71 12.82
C THR A 167 18.81 -6.31 13.40
N LYS A 168 19.80 -5.44 13.17
CA LYS A 168 19.76 -4.03 13.56
C LYS A 168 18.86 -3.26 12.60
N ILE A 169 18.01 -2.39 13.17
CA ILE A 169 17.07 -1.59 12.39
C ILE A 169 17.33 -0.12 12.68
N THR A 170 17.46 0.66 11.61
CA THR A 170 17.67 2.12 11.65
C THR A 170 16.54 2.82 10.92
N PHE A 171 15.89 3.78 11.56
CA PHE A 171 14.86 4.64 10.96
C PHE A 171 15.45 5.98 10.59
N PHE A 172 15.33 6.35 9.32
CA PHE A 172 15.60 7.69 8.81
C PHE A 172 14.28 8.45 8.72
N TYR A 173 14.12 9.50 9.51
CA TYR A 173 12.85 10.23 9.66
C TYR A 173 13.04 11.74 9.81
N ILE A 174 11.96 12.49 9.55
CA ILE A 174 11.89 13.93 9.82
C ILE A 174 11.24 14.13 11.20
N ASP A 175 10.00 13.65 11.33
CA ASP A 175 9.24 13.61 12.58
C ASP A 175 8.48 12.28 12.65
N ILE A 176 8.37 11.70 13.85
CA ILE A 176 7.51 10.54 14.07
C ILE A 176 6.12 11.05 14.43
N GLN A 177 5.15 10.72 13.58
CA GLN A 177 3.77 11.12 13.79
C GLN A 177 3.03 10.04 14.58
N THR A 178 2.58 10.40 15.78
CA THR A 178 1.96 9.49 16.73
C THR A 178 0.44 9.65 16.71
N PHE A 179 -0.21 9.00 15.73
CA PHE A 179 -1.68 9.03 15.61
C PHE A 179 -2.36 7.91 16.39
N GLY A 180 -3.43 8.24 17.11
CA GLY A 180 -4.25 7.29 17.85
C GLY A 180 -3.84 7.15 19.33
N LYS A 181 -4.78 6.65 20.14
CA LYS A 181 -4.71 6.67 21.61
C LYS A 181 -3.47 5.99 22.19
N ASP A 182 -3.13 4.80 21.70
CA ASP A 182 -2.08 3.97 22.31
C ASP A 182 -0.73 4.05 21.57
N PHE A 183 -0.64 4.91 20.55
CA PHE A 183 0.51 4.94 19.66
C PHE A 183 1.78 5.44 20.35
N GLU A 184 1.66 6.46 21.20
CA GLU A 184 2.80 7.01 21.94
C GLU A 184 3.47 5.94 22.82
N PHE A 185 2.67 5.14 23.52
CA PHE A 185 3.16 4.02 24.33
C PHE A 185 3.82 2.94 23.47
N PHE A 186 3.23 2.64 22.30
CA PHE A 186 3.80 1.69 21.35
C PHE A 186 5.15 2.18 20.81
N TYR A 187 5.24 3.47 20.44
CA TYR A 187 6.46 4.07 19.94
C TYR A 187 7.59 4.02 20.98
N LYS A 188 7.32 4.40 22.24
CA LYS A 188 8.32 4.35 23.31
C LYS A 188 8.95 2.96 23.46
N LYS A 189 8.12 1.90 23.46
CA LYS A 189 8.59 0.52 23.54
C LYS A 189 9.47 0.11 22.35
N VAL A 190 9.06 0.45 21.12
CA VAL A 190 9.82 0.05 19.93
C VAL A 190 11.12 0.85 19.80
N LYS A 191 11.12 2.12 20.22
CA LYS A 191 12.28 3.01 20.16
C LYS A 191 13.47 2.49 20.97
N GLU A 192 13.25 1.70 22.00
CA GLU A 192 14.31 1.07 22.81
C GLU A 192 15.09 0.00 22.02
N ASP A 193 14.46 -0.63 21.02
CA ASP A 193 15.02 -1.75 20.24
C ASP A 193 15.55 -1.34 18.85
N VAL A 194 15.38 -0.09 18.44
CA VAL A 194 15.72 0.39 17.09
C VAL A 194 16.48 1.73 17.15
N ARG A 195 17.36 1.96 16.18
CA ARG A 195 18.08 3.24 16.07
C ARG A 195 17.20 4.25 15.34
N MET A 196 16.99 5.41 15.96
CA MET A 196 16.24 6.53 15.37
C MET A 196 17.23 7.61 14.90
N LEU A 197 17.28 7.86 13.60
CA LEU A 197 18.11 8.91 12.99
C LEU A 197 17.23 9.97 12.35
N ARG A 198 17.26 11.17 12.93
CA ARG A 198 16.53 12.32 12.40
C ARG A 198 17.30 12.94 11.24
N SER A 199 17.23 12.29 10.08
CA SER A 199 17.95 12.71 8.88
C SER A 199 17.21 12.22 7.63
N ILE A 200 17.29 13.01 6.56
CA ILE A 200 16.85 12.58 5.23
C ILE A 200 18.08 11.96 4.55
N PRO A 201 18.01 10.69 4.11
CA PRO A 201 19.12 10.03 3.43
C PRO A 201 19.51 10.77 2.15
N GLY A 202 20.81 10.93 1.95
CA GLY A 202 21.42 11.43 0.71
C GLY A 202 21.61 10.30 -0.30
N ASP A 203 22.83 10.19 -0.83
CA ASP A 203 23.15 9.25 -1.89
C ASP A 203 23.15 7.79 -1.42
N ILE A 204 22.64 6.91 -2.30
CA ILE A 204 22.66 5.47 -2.14
C ILE A 204 23.50 4.84 -3.25
N LEU A 205 24.60 4.20 -2.84
CA LEU A 205 25.52 3.50 -3.74
C LEU A 205 25.47 2.00 -3.47
N LYS A 206 25.40 1.23 -4.56
CA LYS A 206 25.46 -0.24 -4.47
C LYS A 206 26.91 -0.68 -4.29
N THR A 207 27.15 -1.56 -3.34
CA THR A 207 28.44 -2.19 -3.10
C THR A 207 28.57 -3.50 -3.92
N LYS A 208 29.74 -4.16 -3.84
CA LYS A 208 30.02 -5.36 -4.65
C LYS A 208 29.16 -6.58 -4.28
N ASP A 209 28.71 -6.67 -3.03
CA ASP A 209 27.89 -7.77 -2.50
C ASP A 209 26.38 -7.47 -2.52
N ASP A 210 25.95 -6.47 -3.31
CA ASP A 210 24.59 -5.94 -3.38
C ASP A 210 24.06 -5.26 -2.09
N SER A 211 24.91 -5.00 -1.08
CA SER A 211 24.55 -4.11 0.04
C SER A 211 24.59 -2.63 -0.38
N LEU A 212 24.01 -1.76 0.44
CA LEU A 212 23.71 -0.37 0.12
C LEU A 212 24.48 0.56 1.05
N ARG A 213 25.43 1.31 0.50
CA ARG A 213 26.11 2.40 1.19
C ARG A 213 25.24 3.64 1.11
N ILE A 214 24.88 4.19 2.27
CA ILE A 214 23.96 5.32 2.40
C ILE A 214 24.71 6.46 3.08
N THR A 215 24.69 7.62 2.46
CA THR A 215 25.26 8.85 3.01
C THR A 215 24.16 9.68 3.66
N PHE A 216 24.39 10.22 4.85
CA PHE A 216 23.44 11.10 5.53
C PHE A 216 24.17 12.07 6.48
N ALA A 217 23.52 13.19 6.77
CA ALA A 217 24.02 14.12 7.79
C ALA A 217 23.59 13.65 9.17
N ASP A 218 24.53 13.52 10.12
CA ASP A 218 24.20 13.28 11.52
C ASP A 218 23.67 14.57 12.14
N HIS A 219 22.47 14.52 12.69
CA HIS A 219 21.82 15.66 13.34
C HIS A 219 22.52 16.16 14.61
N ILE A 220 23.39 15.36 15.24
CA ILE A 220 24.11 15.71 16.47
C ILE A 220 25.47 16.31 16.13
N THR A 221 26.26 15.63 15.28
CA THR A 221 27.63 16.05 14.96
C THR A 221 27.69 17.01 13.77
N HIS A 222 26.62 17.10 12.97
CA HIS A 222 26.58 17.82 11.69
C HIS A 222 27.58 17.30 10.64
N GLU A 223 28.15 16.12 10.87
CA GLU A 223 29.07 15.49 9.93
C GLU A 223 28.31 14.63 8.91
N THR A 224 28.92 14.46 7.75
CA THR A 224 28.44 13.52 6.75
C THR A 224 28.95 12.13 7.10
N VAL A 225 28.03 11.21 7.35
CA VAL A 225 28.33 9.82 7.72
C VAL A 225 27.91 8.90 6.58
N GLU A 226 28.74 7.88 6.33
CA GLU A 226 28.39 6.76 5.45
C GLU A 226 28.19 5.49 6.27
N GLU A 227 27.08 4.78 6.05
CA GLU A 227 26.81 3.49 6.68
C GLU A 227 26.31 2.48 5.65
N ILE A 228 26.62 1.20 5.87
CA ILE A 228 26.24 0.11 4.96
C ILE A 228 25.03 -0.63 5.54
N PHE A 229 24.00 -0.78 4.71
CA PHE A 229 22.78 -1.51 5.01
C PHE A 229 22.59 -2.67 4.03
N ASP A 230 22.08 -3.79 4.53
CA ASP A 230 21.84 -4.98 3.71
C ASP A 230 20.48 -4.92 3.00
N LEU A 231 19.55 -4.14 3.56
CA LEU A 231 18.20 -3.94 3.04
C LEU A 231 17.71 -2.51 3.34
N VAL A 232 17.12 -1.84 2.36
CA VAL A 232 16.43 -0.55 2.52
C VAL A 232 14.94 -0.73 2.27
N VAL A 233 14.14 -0.22 3.21
CA VAL A 233 12.67 -0.28 3.18
C VAL A 233 12.13 1.14 3.05
N LEU A 234 11.54 1.43 1.89
CA LEU A 234 10.90 2.70 1.59
C LEU A 234 9.48 2.69 2.16
N SER A 235 9.23 3.51 3.18
CA SER A 235 7.89 3.68 3.75
C SER A 235 7.11 4.64 2.85
N ILE A 236 6.46 4.08 1.82
CA ILE A 236 5.78 4.84 0.78
C ILE A 236 4.44 5.42 1.27
N GLY A 237 4.12 6.60 0.75
CA GLY A 237 2.89 7.32 1.04
C GLY A 237 1.64 6.75 0.36
N LEU A 238 0.50 7.31 0.77
CA LEU A 238 -0.80 7.16 0.12
C LEU A 238 -1.02 8.37 -0.80
N THR A 239 -1.37 8.10 -2.05
CA THR A 239 -1.75 9.10 -3.07
C THR A 239 -3.23 8.93 -3.46
N PRO A 240 -3.84 9.91 -4.14
CA PRO A 240 -5.18 9.77 -4.68
C PRO A 240 -5.34 8.50 -5.53
N CYS A 241 -6.57 8.00 -5.64
CA CYS A 241 -6.83 6.82 -6.46
C CYS A 241 -6.50 7.11 -7.93
N GLN A 242 -5.96 6.11 -8.64
CA GLN A 242 -5.58 6.25 -10.05
C GLN A 242 -6.74 6.67 -10.98
N ASP A 243 -7.98 6.38 -10.58
CA ASP A 243 -9.20 6.69 -11.33
C ASP A 243 -9.82 8.05 -10.97
N ALA A 244 -9.19 8.86 -10.11
CA ALA A 244 -9.78 10.08 -9.55
C ALA A 244 -10.30 11.04 -10.64
N GLU A 245 -9.47 11.36 -11.65
CA GLU A 245 -9.86 12.25 -12.76
C GLU A 245 -10.98 11.69 -13.66
N ARG A 246 -11.06 10.36 -13.78
CA ARG A 246 -12.14 9.72 -14.55
C ARG A 246 -13.46 9.83 -13.79
N LEU A 247 -13.40 9.63 -12.48
CA LEU A 247 -14.57 9.69 -11.60
C LEU A 247 -15.10 11.11 -11.43
N THR A 248 -14.23 12.12 -11.39
CA THR A 248 -14.65 13.54 -11.34
C THR A 248 -15.50 13.89 -12.56
N LYS A 249 -15.08 13.47 -13.75
CA LYS A 249 -15.84 13.66 -15.00
C LYS A 249 -17.14 12.88 -15.02
N LEU A 250 -17.12 11.62 -14.56
CA LEU A 250 -18.30 10.75 -14.57
C LEU A 250 -19.39 11.21 -13.61
N LEU A 251 -18.99 11.64 -12.41
CA LEU A 251 -19.90 12.02 -11.32
C LEU A 251 -20.14 13.54 -11.25
N ASN A 252 -19.37 14.31 -12.00
CA ASN A 252 -19.33 15.77 -11.96
C ASN A 252 -19.08 16.28 -10.53
N ILE A 253 -17.91 15.91 -9.99
CA ILE A 253 -17.40 16.25 -8.65
C ILE A 253 -15.95 16.76 -8.75
N GLU A 254 -15.42 17.40 -7.71
CA GLU A 254 -14.13 18.09 -7.74
C GLU A 254 -13.03 17.37 -6.93
N LEU A 255 -11.78 17.68 -7.27
CA LEU A 255 -10.60 17.31 -6.47
C LEU A 255 -10.09 18.53 -5.73
N SER A 256 -9.59 18.31 -4.53
CA SER A 256 -8.84 19.32 -3.77
C SER A 256 -7.46 19.57 -4.37
N ASP A 257 -6.76 20.59 -3.87
CA ASP A 257 -5.36 20.90 -4.25
C ASP A 257 -4.38 19.76 -4.01
N THR A 258 -4.75 18.79 -3.16
CA THR A 258 -3.96 17.59 -2.88
C THR A 258 -4.25 16.43 -3.85
N GLY A 259 -5.20 16.60 -4.75
CA GLY A 259 -5.66 15.60 -5.72
C GLY A 259 -6.65 14.56 -5.17
N PHE A 260 -6.93 14.56 -3.85
CA PHE A 260 -8.01 13.76 -3.26
C PHE A 260 -9.36 14.42 -3.51
N PHE A 261 -10.46 13.65 -3.41
CA PHE A 261 -11.81 14.18 -3.65
C PHE A 261 -12.16 15.29 -2.65
N GLN A 262 -12.69 16.39 -3.17
CA GLN A 262 -13.08 17.54 -2.38
C GLN A 262 -14.43 17.31 -1.74
N THR A 263 -14.52 17.58 -0.44
CA THR A 263 -15.78 17.58 0.30
C THR A 263 -16.40 18.98 0.28
N SER A 264 -17.72 19.04 0.37
CA SER A 264 -18.52 20.25 0.44
C SER A 264 -19.51 20.17 1.61
N GLY A 265 -19.95 21.33 2.07
CA GLY A 265 -20.98 21.44 3.12
C GLY A 265 -20.51 21.15 4.55
N LYS A 266 -21.44 21.27 5.50
CA LYS A 266 -21.17 21.22 6.94
C LYS A 266 -20.81 19.84 7.48
N SER A 267 -21.21 18.77 6.79
CA SER A 267 -20.90 17.39 7.22
C SER A 267 -19.49 16.95 6.82
N GLY A 268 -18.86 17.65 5.85
CA GLY A 268 -17.53 17.29 5.34
C GLY A 268 -17.46 15.93 4.64
N LEU A 269 -18.61 15.34 4.26
CA LEU A 269 -18.70 14.00 3.66
C LEU A 269 -19.46 13.95 2.33
N THR A 270 -20.26 14.96 2.04
CA THR A 270 -20.89 15.11 0.72
C THR A 270 -19.96 15.92 -0.18
N CYS A 271 -19.98 15.67 -1.48
CA CYS A 271 -19.35 16.55 -2.46
C CYS A 271 -20.40 17.22 -3.34
N LYS A 272 -21.54 16.56 -3.54
CA LYS A 272 -22.69 16.98 -4.32
C LYS A 272 -23.94 16.30 -3.76
N GLU A 273 -25.12 16.88 -3.96
CA GLU A 273 -26.38 16.23 -3.59
C GLU A 273 -26.48 14.82 -4.19
N GLY A 274 -26.83 13.84 -3.36
CA GLY A 274 -26.84 12.42 -3.71
C GLY A 274 -25.47 11.74 -3.84
N ILE A 275 -24.35 12.46 -3.69
CA ILE A 275 -22.99 11.88 -3.79
C ILE A 275 -22.18 12.12 -2.50
N PHE A 276 -21.74 11.02 -1.92
CA PHE A 276 -21.00 10.97 -0.66
C PHE A 276 -19.60 10.40 -0.88
N LEU A 277 -18.66 10.78 -0.03
CA LEU A 277 -17.28 10.31 -0.04
C LEU A 277 -17.00 9.52 1.24
N ALA A 278 -16.18 8.48 1.16
CA ALA A 278 -15.80 7.70 2.33
C ALA A 278 -14.32 7.27 2.30
N GLY A 279 -13.72 7.32 3.48
CA GLY A 279 -12.41 6.81 3.79
C GLY A 279 -11.29 7.53 3.06
N THR A 280 -10.33 6.74 2.59
CA THR A 280 -9.08 7.28 2.02
C THR A 280 -9.23 7.95 0.66
N ALA A 281 -10.44 7.94 0.08
CA ALA A 281 -10.78 8.74 -1.10
C ALA A 281 -10.66 10.25 -0.83
N MET A 282 -10.89 10.68 0.43
CA MET A 282 -10.80 12.08 0.86
C MET A 282 -9.39 12.47 1.33
N GLY A 283 -8.52 11.49 1.59
CA GLY A 283 -7.18 11.74 2.09
C GLY A 283 -6.67 10.62 2.98
N PRO A 284 -5.40 10.67 3.42
CA PRO A 284 -4.80 9.62 4.23
C PRO A 284 -5.52 9.40 5.57
N MET A 285 -5.90 8.15 5.85
CA MET A 285 -6.55 7.73 7.09
C MET A 285 -6.01 6.36 7.53
N SER A 286 -6.01 6.12 8.83
CA SER A 286 -5.86 4.78 9.41
C SER A 286 -7.10 3.93 9.16
N ILE A 287 -6.98 2.62 9.41
CA ILE A 287 -8.11 1.68 9.31
C ILE A 287 -9.23 2.08 10.28
N ALA A 288 -8.90 2.44 11.52
CA ALA A 288 -9.89 2.80 12.52
C ALA A 288 -10.64 4.09 12.15
N GLU A 289 -9.92 5.11 11.67
CA GLU A 289 -10.53 6.34 11.14
C GLU A 289 -11.43 6.02 9.94
N THR A 290 -10.96 5.18 9.01
CA THR A 290 -11.73 4.79 7.82
C THR A 290 -13.03 4.05 8.16
N ILE A 291 -13.02 3.17 9.18
CA ILE A 291 -14.22 2.45 9.62
C ILE A 291 -15.23 3.42 10.24
N ALA A 292 -14.77 4.33 11.11
CA ALA A 292 -15.63 5.33 11.72
C ALA A 292 -16.23 6.27 10.66
N ASP A 293 -15.42 6.71 9.71
CA ASP A 293 -15.81 7.56 8.60
C ASP A 293 -16.83 6.88 7.67
N ALA A 294 -16.61 5.60 7.34
CA ALA A 294 -17.57 4.82 6.56
C ALA A 294 -18.91 4.66 7.28
N GLY A 295 -18.90 4.46 8.60
CA GLY A 295 -20.12 4.41 9.42
C GLY A 295 -20.90 5.73 9.40
N ASN A 296 -20.20 6.86 9.56
CA ASN A 296 -20.80 8.19 9.47
C ASN A 296 -21.38 8.44 8.05
N THR A 297 -20.64 8.07 7.01
CA THR A 297 -21.08 8.23 5.62
C THR A 297 -22.34 7.42 5.33
N ALA A 298 -22.42 6.17 5.81
CA ALA A 298 -23.62 5.36 5.68
C ALA A 298 -24.83 6.00 6.38
N TRP A 299 -24.64 6.55 7.59
CA TRP A 299 -25.70 7.25 8.32
C TRP A 299 -26.20 8.50 7.59
N GLN A 300 -25.29 9.33 7.06
CA GLN A 300 -25.65 10.51 6.27
C GLN A 300 -26.38 10.14 4.99
N THR A 301 -25.94 9.06 4.32
CA THR A 301 -26.60 8.55 3.12
C THR A 301 -28.01 8.08 3.42
N LEU A 302 -28.23 7.33 4.51
CA LEU A 302 -29.57 6.93 4.94
C LEU A 302 -30.47 8.11 5.27
N LYS A 303 -29.93 9.15 5.91
CA LYS A 303 -30.69 10.37 6.18
C LYS A 303 -31.16 11.05 4.89
N TYR A 304 -30.30 11.11 3.89
CA TYR A 304 -30.64 11.65 2.56
C TYR A 304 -31.67 10.80 1.81
N LEU A 305 -31.60 9.47 1.93
CA LEU A 305 -32.60 8.58 1.31
C LEU A 305 -33.99 8.67 1.96
N ASN A 306 -34.05 9.13 3.21
CA ASN A 306 -35.30 9.27 3.98
C ASN A 306 -35.87 10.70 3.97
N SER A 307 -35.20 11.66 3.33
CA SER A 307 -35.66 13.04 3.17
C SER A 307 -36.39 13.23 1.85
#